data_AF-A0A1F9BXP0-F1
#
_entry.id   AF-A0A1F9BXP0-F1
#
_cell.length_a   1.000
_cell.length_b   1.000
_cell.length_c   1.000
_cell.angle_alpha   90.00
_cell.angle_beta   90.00
_cell.angle_gamma   90.00
#
_symmetry.space_group_name_H-M   'P 1'
#
loop_
_entity.id
_entity.type
_entity.pdbx_description
1 polymer ?
#
loop_
_entity_poly.entity_id
_entity_poly.type
_entity_poly.pdbx_seq_one_letter_code
_entity_poly.pdbx_strand_id
1 'polypeptide(L)' 'MTHEERQFIVSVKEGKPQWNLLGVPGIENLPTVQWKLLNIGRMTQREHREALRKLRDYLGV' A
#
# COMPACT_ATOMS: atom_id res chain seq x y z
N MET A 1 -11.49 6.07 -8.77
CA MET A 1 -10.37 6.26 -7.84
C MET A 1 -9.58 7.49 -8.24
N THR A 2 -9.18 8.33 -7.31
CA THR A 2 -8.33 9.51 -7.53
C THR A 2 -6.87 9.10 -7.73
N HIS A 3 -5.99 10.04 -8.11
CA HIS A 3 -4.57 9.75 -8.21
C HIS A 3 -3.96 9.46 -6.83
N GLU A 4 -4.38 10.22 -5.83
CA GLU A 4 -3.95 10.11 -4.44
C GLU A 4 -4.35 8.76 -3.83
N GLU A 5 -5.56 8.26 -4.12
CA GLU A 5 -6.00 6.93 -3.69
C GLU A 5 -5.13 5.82 -4.30
N ARG A 6 -4.75 5.95 -5.58
CA ARG A 6 -3.88 4.99 -6.24
C ARG A 6 -2.46 5.01 -5.65
N GLN A 7 -1.90 6.21 -5.45
CA GLN A 7 -0.60 6.39 -4.81
C GLN A 7 -0.59 5.83 -3.38
N PHE A 8 -1.68 6.04 -2.62
CA PHE A 8 -1.82 5.50 -1.29
C PHE A 8 -1.74 3.96 -1.30
N ILE A 9 -2.48 3.31 -2.19
CA ILE A 9 -2.48 1.85 -2.31
C ILE A 9 -1.09 1.31 -2.67
N VAL A 10 -0.38 1.98 -3.58
CA VAL A 10 1.01 1.62 -3.93
C VAL A 10 1.91 1.78 -2.71
N SER A 11 1.84 2.91 -1.99
CA SER A 11 2.65 3.18 -0.79
C SER A 11 2.41 2.16 0.33
N VAL A 12 1.16 1.69 0.49
CA VAL A 12 0.83 0.59 1.42
C VAL A 12 1.51 -0.69 0.95
N LYS A 13 1.41 -1.03 -0.35
CA LYS A 13 2.05 -2.23 -0.89
C LYS A 13 3.57 -2.18 -0.77
N GLU A 14 4.19 -1.00 -0.80
CA GLU A 14 5.62 -0.78 -0.54
C GLU A 14 6.01 -0.99 0.93
N GLY A 15 5.04 -1.04 1.85
CA GLY A 15 5.30 -1.09 3.29
C GLY A 15 5.64 0.28 3.89
N LYS A 16 5.48 1.36 3.14
CA LYS A 16 5.74 2.75 3.58
C LYS A 16 4.52 3.63 3.26
N PRO A 17 3.40 3.46 3.98
CA PRO A 17 2.17 4.16 3.63
C PRO A 17 2.30 5.67 3.73
N GLN A 18 1.80 6.37 2.72
CA GLN A 18 1.69 7.82 2.70
C GLN A 18 0.33 8.24 3.25
N TRP A 19 0.19 8.24 4.59
CA TRP A 19 -1.08 8.45 5.30
C TRP A 19 -1.82 9.73 4.90
N ASN A 20 -1.08 10.79 4.58
CA ASN A 20 -1.63 12.09 4.25
C ASN A 20 -2.39 12.12 2.92
N LEU A 21 -2.27 11.10 2.07
CA LEU A 21 -2.92 11.06 0.75
C LEU A 21 -4.44 10.89 0.82
N LEU A 22 -4.96 10.25 1.88
CA LEU A 22 -6.40 10.02 2.01
C LEU A 22 -7.10 11.08 2.86
N GLY A 23 -6.35 11.88 3.63
CA GLY A 23 -6.95 12.86 4.54
C GLY A 23 -7.85 12.24 5.61
N VAL A 24 -7.69 10.95 5.92
CA VAL A 24 -8.47 10.22 6.92
C VAL A 24 -7.66 10.13 8.22
N PRO A 25 -8.05 10.86 9.28
CA PRO A 25 -7.34 10.80 10.56
C PRO A 25 -7.42 9.41 11.19
N GLY A 26 -6.28 8.91 11.68
CA GLY A 26 -6.21 7.64 12.42
C GLY A 26 -6.32 6.38 11.57
N ILE A 27 -6.20 6.48 10.25
CA ILE A 27 -6.22 5.33 9.34
C ILE A 27 -5.11 4.31 9.65
N GLU A 28 -3.97 4.78 10.14
CA GLU A 28 -2.83 3.98 10.59
C GLU A 28 -3.16 3.08 11.80
N ASN A 29 -4.21 3.42 12.55
CA ASN A 29 -4.68 2.66 13.71
C ASN A 29 -5.71 1.59 13.35
N LEU A 30 -6.17 1.55 12.09
CA LEU A 30 -7.15 0.56 11.66
C LEU A 30 -6.50 -0.85 11.66
N PRO A 31 -7.09 -1.82 12.37
CA PRO A 31 -6.54 -3.17 12.46
C PRO A 31 -6.28 -3.79 11.09
N THR A 32 -7.19 -3.57 10.13
CA THR A 32 -7.08 -4.07 8.74
C THR A 32 -5.83 -3.55 8.03
N VAL A 33 -5.48 -2.28 8.24
CA VAL A 33 -4.30 -1.65 7.62
C VAL A 33 -3.03 -2.22 8.24
N GLN A 34 -2.99 -2.33 9.57
CA GLN A 34 -1.86 -2.92 10.30
C GLN A 34 -1.64 -4.38 9.89
N TRP A 35 -2.71 -5.17 9.76
CA TRP A 35 -2.64 -6.55 9.30
C TRP A 35 -2.10 -6.66 7.87
N LYS A 36 -2.49 -5.75 6.99
CA LYS A 36 -1.98 -5.72 5.62
C LYS A 36 -0.48 -5.44 5.60
N LEU A 37 0.00 -4.49 6.41
CA LEU A 37 1.43 -4.17 6.52
C LEU A 37 2.24 -5.33 7.09
N LEU A 38 1.71 -6.01 8.11
CA LEU A 38 2.32 -7.21 8.67
C LEU A 38 2.50 -8.30 7.60
N ASN A 39 1.47 -8.54 6.78
CA ASN A 39 1.55 -9.52 5.70
C ASN A 39 2.56 -9.13 4.63
N ILE A 40 2.64 -7.84 4.28
CA ILE A 40 3.62 -7.33 3.32
C ILE A 40 5.04 -7.54 3.85
N GLY A 41 5.28 -7.26 5.14
CA GLY A 41 6.57 -7.50 5.79
C GLY A 41 6.98 -8.98 5.86
N ARG A 42 6.03 -9.91 5.72
CA ARG A 42 6.27 -11.36 5.69
C ARG A 42 6.53 -11.90 4.27
N MET A 43 6.36 -11.11 3.22
CA MET A 43 6.62 -11.54 1.85
C MET A 43 8.11 -11.72 1.59
N THR A 44 8.49 -12.67 0.72
CA THR A 44 9.85 -12.68 0.20
C THR A 44 10.08 -11.44 -0.67
N GLN A 45 11.32 -10.96 -0.76
CA GLN A 45 11.61 -9.79 -1.59
C GLN A 45 11.20 -9.99 -3.06
N ARG A 46 11.29 -11.22 -3.59
CA ARG A 46 10.92 -11.52 -4.98
C ARG A 46 9.42 -11.36 -5.19
N GLU A 47 8.61 -12.01 -4.35
CA GLU A 47 7.14 -11.93 -4.43
C GLU A 47 6.65 -10.51 -4.19
N HIS A 48 7.29 -9.81 -3.25
CA HIS A 48 6.96 -8.43 -2.93
C HIS A 48 7.16 -7.51 -4.14
N ARG A 49 8.33 -7.58 -4.78
CA ARG A 49 8.64 -6.82 -6.00
C ARG A 49 7.69 -7.15 -7.15
N GLU A 50 7.41 -8.43 -7.39
CA GLU A 50 6.52 -8.84 -8.48
C GLU A 50 5.09 -8.33 -8.26
N ALA A 51 4.57 -8.46 -7.03
CA ALA A 51 3.24 -7.98 -6.69
C ALA A 51 3.15 -6.45 -6.74
N LEU A 52 4.20 -5.74 -6.35
CA LEU A 52 4.26 -4.28 -6.43
C LEU A 52 4.27 -3.81 -7.90
N ARG A 53 5.06 -4.45 -8.76
CA ARG A 53 5.08 -4.15 -10.20
C ARG A 53 3.71 -4.35 -10.84
N LYS A 54 3.08 -5.50 -10.64
CA LYS A 54 1.74 -5.79 -11.17
C LYS A 54 0.70 -4.76 -10.71
N LEU A 55 0.81 -4.31 -9.46
CA LEU A 55 -0.09 -3.30 -8.91
C LEU A 55 0.11 -1.93 -9.56
N ARG A 56 1.36 -1.50 -9.75
CA ARG A 56 1.72 -0.26 -10.45
C ARG A 56 1.22 -0.26 -11.89
N ASP A 57 1.44 -1.36 -12.60
CA ASP A 57 0.94 -1.55 -13.98
C ASP A 57 -0.59 -1.45 -14.04
N TYR A 58 -1.30 -2.09 -13.11
CA TYR A 58 -2.78 -2.08 -13.06
C TYR A 58 -3.36 -0.71 -12.71
N LEU A 59 -2.73 0.03 -11.78
CA LEU A 59 -3.19 1.33 -11.34
C LEU A 59 -2.70 2.47 -12.26
N GLY A 60 -1.72 2.21 -13.14
CA GLY A 60 -1.10 3.22 -13.99
C GLY A 60 -0.27 4.23 -13.19
N VAL A 61 0.59 3.76 -12.28
CA VAL A 61 1.36 4.57 -11.32
C VAL A 61 2.84 4.20 -11.26
#